data_AF-A0A354FLI5-F1
#
_entry.id   AF-A0A354FLI5-F1
#
_cell.length_a   1.000
_cell.length_b   1.000
_cell.length_c   1.000
_cell.angle_alpha   90.00
_cell.angle_beta   90.00
_cell.angle_gamma   90.00
#
_symmetry.space_group_name_H-M   'P 1'
#
loop_
_entity.id
_entity.type
_entity.pdbx_description
1 polymer ?
#
loop_
_entity_poly.entity_id
_entity_poly.type
_entity_poly.pdbx_seq_one_letter_code
_entity_poly.pdbx_strand_id
1 'polypeptide(L)'
;VYARNAELAEHIPTFEMGDRVVDTTGAGDAFNGGFAAALAEGLALREAIRFGNAAAALSVTKHGTAPSMPQANEIRELLNS
;
A
#
# COMPACT_ATOMS: atom_id res chain seq x y z
N VAL A 1 -1.04 -8.51 -4.98
CA VAL A 1 0.27 -8.27 -5.65
C VAL A 1 1.07 -9.56 -5.62
N TYR A 2 1.58 -10.05 -6.76
CA TYR A 2 2.45 -11.23 -6.77
C TYR A 2 3.91 -10.83 -6.52
N ALA A 3 4.59 -11.52 -5.60
CA ALA A 3 5.96 -11.25 -5.21
C ALA A 3 6.83 -12.48 -5.41
N ARG A 4 8.03 -12.30 -5.99
CA ARG A 4 9.02 -13.37 -6.15
C ARG A 4 10.45 -12.88 -5.90
N ASN A 5 11.18 -13.59 -5.05
CA ASN A 5 12.64 -13.50 -4.92
C ASN A 5 13.22 -14.92 -4.69
N ALA A 6 14.45 -15.04 -4.17
CA ALA A 6 15.07 -16.35 -3.90
C ALA A 6 14.37 -17.15 -2.77
N GLU A 7 13.62 -16.48 -1.90
CA GLU A 7 13.04 -17.03 -0.66
C GLU A 7 11.50 -17.02 -0.66
N LEU A 8 10.88 -16.23 -1.55
CA LEU A 8 9.45 -15.94 -1.60
C LEU A 8 8.91 -16.12 -3.02
N ALA A 9 7.74 -16.74 -3.16
CA ALA A 9 6.98 -16.80 -4.40
C ALA A 9 5.48 -16.97 -4.11
N GLU A 10 4.75 -15.86 -3.92
CA GLU A 10 3.34 -15.92 -3.50
C GLU A 10 2.53 -14.70 -3.98
N HIS A 11 1.20 -14.83 -3.87
CA HIS A 11 0.30 -13.71 -3.96
C HIS A 11 0.09 -13.07 -2.58
N ILE A 12 0.47 -11.80 -2.44
CA ILE A 12 0.25 -11.00 -1.23
C ILE A 12 -1.12 -10.29 -1.37
N PRO A 13 -2.09 -10.59 -0.50
CA PRO A 13 -3.42 -10.01 -0.56
C PRO A 13 -3.39 -8.49 -0.29
N THR A 14 -4.40 -7.80 -0.81
CA THR A 14 -4.62 -6.36 -0.63
C THR A 14 -5.70 -6.11 0.41
N PHE A 15 -5.98 -4.84 0.69
CA PHE A 15 -7.05 -4.44 1.59
C PHE A 15 -8.31 -4.09 0.78
N GLU A 16 -9.42 -4.72 1.10
CA GLU A 16 -10.71 -4.46 0.47
C GLU A 16 -11.35 -3.21 1.07
N MET A 17 -11.61 -2.20 0.23
CA MET A 17 -12.22 -0.94 0.66
C MET A 17 -13.73 -0.88 0.39
N GLY A 18 -14.27 -1.75 -0.47
CA GLY A 18 -15.70 -1.83 -0.78
C GLY A 18 -16.30 -0.47 -1.14
N ASP A 19 -17.39 -0.10 -0.49
CA ASP A 19 -18.12 1.16 -0.71
C ASP A 19 -17.33 2.42 -0.30
N ARG A 20 -16.14 2.27 0.32
CA ARG A 20 -15.26 3.39 0.66
C ARG A 20 -14.39 3.84 -0.50
N VAL A 21 -14.38 3.13 -1.64
CA VAL A 21 -13.63 3.54 -2.83
C VAL A 21 -14.30 4.76 -3.46
N VAL A 22 -13.52 5.82 -3.66
CA VAL A 22 -13.96 7.12 -4.16
C VAL A 22 -13.29 7.44 -5.49
N ASP A 23 -11.96 7.33 -5.58
CA ASP A 23 -11.18 7.65 -6.77
C ASP A 23 -9.94 6.75 -6.83
N THR A 24 -9.71 6.05 -7.94
CA THR A 24 -8.57 5.13 -8.07
C THR A 24 -7.32 5.80 -8.64
N THR A 25 -7.41 7.06 -9.02
CA THR A 25 -6.32 7.81 -9.64
C THR A 25 -5.17 7.97 -8.64
N GLY A 26 -3.97 7.54 -9.02
CA GLY A 26 -2.78 7.63 -8.17
C GLY A 26 -2.58 6.47 -7.19
N ALA A 27 -3.45 5.45 -7.19
CA ALA A 27 -3.29 4.28 -6.31
C ALA A 27 -1.96 3.53 -6.55
N GLY A 28 -1.50 3.47 -7.80
CA GLY A 28 -0.19 2.89 -8.14
C GLY A 28 0.99 3.73 -7.64
N ASP A 29 0.86 5.06 -7.66
CA ASP A 29 1.89 5.96 -7.12
C ASP A 29 1.94 5.85 -5.59
N ALA A 30 0.78 5.74 -4.93
CA ALA A 30 0.69 5.50 -3.50
C ALA A 30 1.31 4.15 -3.11
N PHE A 31 1.03 3.09 -3.89
CA PHE A 31 1.69 1.80 -3.73
C PHE A 31 3.21 1.93 -3.84
N ASN A 32 3.72 2.52 -4.92
CA ASN A 32 5.15 2.66 -5.16
C ASN A 32 5.84 3.50 -4.09
N GLY A 33 5.22 4.61 -3.67
CA GLY A 33 5.72 5.47 -2.61
C GLY A 33 5.80 4.75 -1.27
N GLY A 34 4.72 4.08 -0.86
CA GLY A 34 4.70 3.28 0.36
C GLY A 34 5.68 2.11 0.33
N PHE A 35 5.73 1.38 -0.79
CA PHE A 35 6.66 0.27 -0.98
C PHE A 35 8.12 0.71 -0.91
N ALA A 36 8.49 1.78 -1.61
CA ALA A 36 9.84 2.33 -1.60
C ALA A 36 10.24 2.86 -0.21
N ALA A 37 9.33 3.55 0.48
CA ALA A 37 9.56 4.03 1.84
C ALA A 37 9.81 2.86 2.80
N ALA A 38 9.00 1.80 2.72
CA ALA A 38 9.16 0.62 3.56
C ALA A 38 10.48 -0.12 3.31
N LEU A 39 10.90 -0.26 2.04
CA LEU A 39 12.22 -0.82 1.70
C LEU A 39 13.36 0.04 2.24
N ALA A 40 13.24 1.37 2.17
CA ALA A 40 14.23 2.30 2.71
C ALA A 40 14.33 2.23 4.24
N GLU A 41 13.23 1.89 4.93
CA GLU A 41 13.20 1.58 6.37
C GLU A 41 13.78 0.19 6.70
N GLY A 42 14.17 -0.61 5.70
CA GLY A 42 14.78 -1.93 5.90
C GLY A 42 13.77 -3.06 6.15
N LEU A 43 12.49 -2.84 5.86
CA LEU A 43 11.48 -3.88 5.96
C LEU A 43 11.72 -5.00 4.94
N ALA A 44 11.44 -6.23 5.33
CA ALA A 44 11.50 -7.36 4.41
C ALA A 44 10.45 -7.22 3.30
N LEU A 45 10.69 -7.91 2.17
CA LEU A 45 9.93 -7.72 0.93
C LEU A 45 8.42 -7.89 1.14
N ARG A 46 8.01 -8.88 1.93
CA ARG A 46 6.58 -9.13 2.21
C ARG A 46 5.96 -7.97 2.98
N GLU A 47 6.60 -7.48 4.05
CA GLU A 47 6.13 -6.31 4.79
C GLU A 47 6.10 -5.04 3.95
N ALA A 48 7.12 -4.81 3.12
CA ALA A 48 7.16 -3.65 2.24
C ALA A 48 5.99 -3.65 1.23
N ILE A 49 5.67 -4.82 0.65
CA ILE A 49 4.52 -4.95 -0.25
C ILE A 49 3.20 -4.75 0.50
N ARG A 50 3.07 -5.27 1.73
CA ARG A 50 1.89 -5.00 2.56
C ARG A 50 1.73 -3.51 2.86
N PHE A 51 2.84 -2.81 3.12
CA PHE A 51 2.83 -1.36 3.34
C PHE A 51 2.39 -0.58 2.09
N GLY A 52 2.93 -0.93 0.91
CA GLY A 52 2.46 -0.39 -0.36
C GLY A 52 0.98 -0.68 -0.63
N ASN A 53 0.51 -1.91 -0.37
CA ASN A 53 -0.90 -2.27 -0.52
C ASN A 53 -1.82 -1.43 0.39
N ALA A 54 -1.41 -1.18 1.64
CA ALA A 54 -2.15 -0.33 2.56
C ALA A 54 -2.16 1.13 2.10
N ALA A 55 -1.03 1.64 1.60
CA ALA A 55 -0.95 2.99 1.03
C ALA A 55 -1.92 3.18 -0.15
N ALA A 56 -1.91 2.24 -1.10
CA ALA A 56 -2.85 2.24 -2.23
C ALA A 56 -4.30 2.19 -1.75
N ALA A 57 -4.62 1.28 -0.82
CA ALA A 57 -5.98 1.12 -0.34
C ALA A 57 -6.52 2.37 0.37
N LEU A 58 -5.68 3.10 1.12
CA LEU A 58 -6.09 4.37 1.73
C LEU A 58 -6.24 5.48 0.68
N SER A 59 -5.35 5.54 -0.32
CA SER A 59 -5.42 6.56 -1.36
C SER A 59 -6.75 6.53 -2.11
N VAL A 60 -7.29 5.34 -2.36
CA VAL A 60 -8.54 5.23 -3.12
C VAL A 60 -9.78 5.71 -2.37
N THR A 61 -9.66 6.03 -1.08
CA THR A 61 -10.76 6.52 -0.24
C THR A 61 -10.89 8.05 -0.24
N LYS A 62 -10.01 8.76 -0.96
CA LYS A 62 -9.96 10.23 -1.04
C LYS A 62 -9.86 10.63 -2.53
N HIS A 63 -10.30 11.85 -2.87
CA HIS A 63 -10.22 12.34 -4.26
C HIS A 63 -8.81 12.82 -4.63
N GLY A 64 -8.41 12.57 -5.87
CA GLY A 64 -7.17 13.08 -6.47
C GLY A 64 -5.94 12.22 -6.19
N THR A 65 -4.79 12.61 -6.76
CA THR A 65 -3.50 11.90 -6.65
C THR A 65 -2.70 12.35 -5.43
N ALA A 66 -1.92 13.44 -5.55
CA ALA A 66 -1.08 13.91 -4.44
C ALA A 66 -1.88 14.21 -3.14
N PRO A 67 -3.10 14.79 -3.19
CA PRO A 67 -3.91 15.02 -1.98
C PRO A 67 -4.42 13.75 -1.29
N SER A 68 -4.50 12.62 -2.00
CA SER A 68 -4.99 11.36 -1.42
C SER A 68 -3.88 10.51 -0.77
N MET A 69 -2.61 10.91 -0.93
CA MET A 69 -1.47 10.18 -0.38
C MET A 69 -1.58 10.07 1.15
N PRO A 70 -1.61 8.85 1.70
CA PRO A 70 -1.75 8.66 3.14
C PRO A 70 -0.46 8.97 3.88
N GLN A 71 -0.61 9.37 5.14
CA GLN A 71 0.49 9.51 6.08
C GLN A 71 0.93 8.14 6.60
N ALA A 72 2.19 8.05 7.02
CA ALA A 72 2.78 6.78 7.45
C ALA A 72 2.12 6.19 8.71
N ASN A 73 1.45 7.00 9.54
CA ASN A 73 0.66 6.51 10.67
C ASN A 73 -0.67 5.89 10.22
N GLU A 74 -1.39 6.51 9.27
CA GLU A 74 -2.64 5.95 8.71
C GLU A 74 -2.38 4.56 8.09
N ILE A 75 -1.25 4.40 7.39
CA ILE A 75 -0.84 3.11 6.81
C ILE A 75 -0.59 2.07 7.91
N ARG A 76 0.11 2.44 8.98
CA ARG A 76 0.40 1.53 10.11
C ARG A 76 -0.85 1.17 10.89
N GLU A 77 -1.80 2.09 11.03
CA GLU A 77 -3.11 1.81 11.64
C GLU A 77 -3.88 0.76 10.85
N LEU A 78 -3.95 0.89 9.52
CA LEU A 78 -4.60 -0.12 8.65
C LEU A 78 -3.88 -1.48 8.67
N LEU A 79 -2.56 -1.50 8.84
CA LEU A 79 -1.80 -2.76 8.95
C LEU A 79 -2.07 -3.53 10.25
N ASN A 80 -2.50 -2.83 11.30
CA ASN A 80 -2.77 -3.37 12.63
C ASN A 80 -4.26 -3.65 12.91
N SER A 81 -5.15 -3.34 11.95
CA SER A 81 -6.59 -3.57 12.05
C SER A 81 -7.01 -5.00 11.73
#